data_AF-A0A1V1P5P3-F1
#
_entry.id   AF-A0A1V1P5P3-F1
#
_cell.length_a   1.000
_cell.length_b   1.000
_cell.length_c   1.000
_cell.angle_alpha   90.00
_cell.angle_beta   90.00
_cell.angle_gamma   90.00
#
_symmetry.space_group_name_H-M   'P 1'
#
loop_
_entity.id
_entity.type
_entity.pdbx_description
1 polymer ?
#
loop_
_entity_poly.entity_id
_entity_poly.type
_entity_poly.pdbx_seq_one_letter_code
_entity_poly.pdbx_strand_id
1 'polypeptide(L)'
;MIIPAYGEMIFLSNGSGNLQDTVCIQLSVAPGNPVFGAAFSLDYEPDMVLSSIESQYFDTFDAQMAKAYGQSYTDDLSGYGQSFVFETDMVTGETFVAAARCTETQVTQVMFELCFDLRDSASAGNYPIYIKPIPQTTDDGAIDPETDPHPVLTGVDTSYPYTSHMAYPVLLTGETDPSGHLLNARHGIISFATDDSPSIIASVCGQINSQILGKIDSVANATVKLVEMNQTVVSDINGFYTFTNVPEGQYTIEASSPVLGKNQFQTVLSQANATISEIMLNQVDTQDLYTATELQTAISLAVTQALTDHQHLINALQDTINNMYSLSAIQKAVESAIYEKEQIISRMHLDIDCNGEADALTDGLMIMRYLFGMTEGTSLTDNAVDKINGKCITEAEIIENIERILPKVQE
;
A
#
# COMPACT_ATOMS: atom_id res chain seq x y z
N MET A 1 6.35 -18.70 19.70
CA MET A 1 5.45 -18.32 18.61
C MET A 1 5.97 -19.04 17.38
N ILE A 2 5.27 -20.09 16.94
CA ILE A 2 5.67 -20.90 15.79
C ILE A 2 5.25 -20.08 14.57
N ILE A 3 6.23 -19.60 13.81
CA ILE A 3 6.02 -18.82 12.59
C ILE A 3 5.44 -19.80 11.54
N PRO A 4 4.26 -19.54 10.95
CA PRO A 4 3.74 -20.39 9.89
C PRO A 4 4.63 -20.25 8.64
N ALA A 5 4.84 -21.34 7.92
CA ALA A 5 5.56 -21.35 6.65
C ALA A 5 4.92 -20.34 5.69
N TYR A 6 5.69 -19.33 5.28
CA TYR A 6 5.25 -18.31 4.33
C TYR A 6 4.88 -19.00 3.00
N GLY A 7 3.61 -18.90 2.61
CA GLY A 7 3.22 -19.15 1.22
C GLY A 7 3.74 -18.03 0.31
N GLU A 8 3.88 -18.32 -0.99
CA GLU A 8 4.27 -17.32 -1.99
C GLU A 8 3.36 -16.07 -1.89
N MET A 9 3.94 -14.91 -1.59
CA MET A 9 3.14 -13.67 -1.46
C MET A 9 3.11 -12.85 -2.75
N ILE A 10 4.16 -12.95 -3.57
CA ILE A 10 4.27 -12.25 -4.85
C ILE A 10 4.71 -13.24 -5.90
N PHE A 11 4.20 -13.10 -7.12
CA PHE A 11 4.61 -13.96 -8.21
C PHE A 11 4.64 -13.23 -9.54
N LEU A 12 5.74 -13.40 -10.27
CA LEU A 12 5.80 -13.13 -11.69
C LEU A 12 5.17 -14.29 -12.46
N SER A 13 4.42 -13.96 -13.52
CA SER A 13 4.11 -14.92 -14.57
C SER A 13 5.35 -15.19 -15.42
N ASN A 14 5.29 -16.26 -16.20
CA ASN A 14 6.30 -16.50 -17.24
C ASN A 14 6.00 -15.61 -18.46
N GLY A 15 6.51 -15.94 -19.65
CA GLY A 15 6.06 -15.40 -20.94
C GLY A 15 6.65 -16.21 -22.09
N SER A 16 6.04 -16.15 -23.27
CA SER A 16 6.63 -16.70 -24.49
C SER A 16 6.25 -15.93 -25.74
N GLY A 17 7.15 -15.92 -26.72
CA GLY A 17 6.94 -15.31 -28.03
C GLY A 17 8.02 -15.71 -29.03
N ASN A 18 7.91 -15.21 -30.26
CA ASN A 18 8.96 -15.29 -31.26
C ASN A 18 10.04 -14.23 -31.01
N LEU A 19 11.22 -14.39 -31.62
CA LEU A 19 12.36 -13.47 -31.46
C LEU A 19 12.05 -11.97 -31.68
N GLN A 20 10.98 -11.62 -32.39
CA GLN A 20 10.58 -10.23 -32.67
C GLN A 20 9.33 -9.79 -31.90
N ASP A 21 8.77 -10.67 -31.07
CA ASP A 21 7.57 -10.37 -30.31
C ASP A 21 7.93 -9.60 -29.04
N THR A 22 7.07 -8.66 -28.69
CA THR A 22 7.03 -8.10 -27.34
C THR A 22 6.27 -9.06 -26.44
N VAL A 23 6.91 -9.54 -25.36
CA VAL A 23 6.30 -10.50 -24.44
C VAL A 23 5.98 -9.82 -23.11
N CYS A 24 4.71 -9.82 -22.74
CA CYS A 24 4.23 -9.23 -21.48
C CYS A 24 4.00 -10.28 -20.39
N ILE A 25 4.43 -9.96 -19.18
CA ILE A 25 4.33 -10.78 -17.97
C ILE A 25 3.71 -9.96 -16.84
N GLN A 26 3.09 -10.63 -15.87
CA GLN A 26 2.35 -9.98 -14.79
C GLN A 26 3.01 -10.24 -13.44
N LEU A 27 3.23 -9.17 -12.68
CA LEU A 27 3.58 -9.25 -11.26
C LEU A 27 2.30 -9.17 -10.43
N SER A 28 2.03 -10.17 -9.61
CA SER A 28 0.78 -10.27 -8.84
C SER A 28 1.02 -10.56 -7.36
N VAL A 29 0.04 -10.21 -6.53
CA VAL A 29 0.02 -10.51 -5.09
C VAL A 29 -0.99 -11.62 -4.76
N ALA A 30 -0.67 -12.44 -3.75
CA ALA A 30 -1.56 -13.49 -3.26
C ALA A 30 -2.91 -12.93 -2.76
N PRO A 31 -4.04 -13.65 -2.99
CA PRO A 31 -5.36 -13.23 -2.52
C PRO A 31 -5.38 -12.95 -1.00
N GLY A 32 -6.12 -11.92 -0.58
CA GLY A 32 -6.28 -11.56 0.83
C GLY A 32 -5.12 -10.77 1.45
N ASN A 33 -4.08 -10.43 0.67
CA ASN A 33 -2.94 -9.63 1.12
C ASN A 33 -2.93 -8.27 0.42
N PRO A 34 -3.57 -7.23 0.98
CA PRO A 34 -3.53 -5.91 0.38
C PRO A 34 -2.15 -5.27 0.51
N VAL A 35 -1.61 -4.80 -0.61
CA VAL A 35 -0.34 -4.08 -0.68
C VAL A 35 -0.62 -2.60 -0.82
N PHE A 36 0.01 -1.76 -0.01
CA PHE A 36 -0.16 -0.30 -0.08
C PHE A 36 1.05 0.40 -0.68
N GLY A 37 2.20 -0.27 -0.70
CA GLY A 37 3.34 0.15 -1.49
C GLY A 37 4.24 -1.01 -1.87
N ALA A 38 5.01 -0.81 -2.93
CA ALA A 38 5.97 -1.76 -3.45
C ALA A 38 7.25 -1.01 -3.82
N ALA A 39 8.40 -1.61 -3.52
CA ALA A 39 9.71 -1.07 -3.87
C ALA A 39 10.65 -2.25 -4.11
N PHE A 40 10.95 -2.58 -5.37
CA PHE A 40 11.73 -3.77 -5.72
C PHE A 40 12.63 -3.51 -6.92
N SER A 41 13.62 -4.38 -7.14
CA SER A 41 14.34 -4.46 -8.40
C SER A 41 13.97 -5.72 -9.17
N LEU A 42 13.99 -5.61 -10.49
CA LEU A 42 13.88 -6.69 -11.45
C LEU A 42 15.25 -6.91 -12.07
N ASP A 43 15.77 -8.12 -11.93
CA ASP A 43 17.02 -8.54 -12.57
C ASP A 43 16.70 -9.48 -13.72
N TYR A 44 17.20 -9.15 -14.89
CA TYR A 44 17.04 -9.92 -16.12
C TYR A 44 18.31 -9.85 -16.96
N GLU A 45 18.43 -10.73 -17.95
CA GLU A 45 19.64 -10.74 -18.78
C GLU A 45 19.74 -9.47 -19.65
N PRO A 46 20.95 -8.91 -19.88
CA PRO A 46 21.17 -7.73 -20.72
C PRO A 46 20.70 -7.86 -22.19
N ASP A 47 20.42 -9.09 -22.61
CA ASP A 47 19.86 -9.40 -23.92
C ASP A 47 18.36 -9.07 -24.02
N MET A 48 17.67 -8.88 -22.89
CA MET A 48 16.29 -8.39 -22.83
C MET A 48 16.23 -6.90 -22.51
N VAL A 49 15.17 -6.25 -22.98
CA VAL A 49 14.86 -4.85 -22.69
C VAL A 49 13.44 -4.76 -22.18
N LEU A 50 13.23 -4.17 -20.99
CA LEU A 50 11.90 -3.79 -20.53
C LEU A 50 11.38 -2.65 -21.42
N SER A 51 10.44 -2.97 -22.31
CA SER A 51 9.90 -2.04 -23.30
C SER A 51 8.72 -1.22 -22.78
N SER A 52 7.92 -1.80 -21.87
CA SER A 52 6.89 -1.05 -21.14
C SER A 52 6.60 -1.66 -19.78
N ILE A 53 6.15 -0.80 -18.86
CA ILE A 53 5.61 -1.18 -17.55
C ILE A 53 4.32 -0.40 -17.33
N GLU A 54 3.26 -1.08 -16.89
CA GLU A 54 1.97 -0.47 -16.57
C GLU A 54 1.44 -0.97 -15.22
N SER A 55 0.61 -0.15 -14.56
CA SER A 55 -0.07 -0.55 -13.33
C SER A 55 -1.46 0.09 -13.23
N GLN A 56 -2.45 -0.74 -12.90
CA GLN A 56 -3.79 -0.31 -12.49
C GLN A 56 -4.05 -0.57 -10.99
N TYR A 57 -3.06 -1.14 -10.29
CA TYR A 57 -3.19 -1.51 -8.88
C TYR A 57 -2.92 -0.32 -7.94
N PHE A 58 -2.01 0.56 -8.33
CA PHE A 58 -1.57 1.72 -7.55
C PHE A 58 -2.28 3.01 -7.98
N ASP A 59 -2.42 3.95 -7.04
CA ASP A 59 -3.06 5.26 -7.27
C ASP A 59 -2.03 6.25 -7.85
N THR A 60 -2.43 7.17 -8.71
CA THR A 60 -1.57 8.31 -9.10
C THR A 60 -1.24 9.18 -7.89
N PHE A 61 -0.08 9.84 -7.90
CA PHE A 61 0.29 10.78 -6.82
C PHE A 61 -0.78 11.84 -6.60
N ASP A 62 -1.35 12.40 -7.67
CA ASP A 62 -2.48 13.34 -7.63
C ASP A 62 -3.67 12.78 -6.85
N ALA A 63 -4.05 11.52 -7.13
CA ALA A 63 -5.17 10.87 -6.46
C ALA A 63 -4.88 10.60 -4.99
N GLN A 64 -3.63 10.28 -4.63
CA GLN A 64 -3.20 10.10 -3.25
C GLN A 64 -3.23 11.43 -2.47
N MET A 65 -2.70 12.51 -3.05
CA MET A 65 -2.65 13.83 -2.42
C MET A 65 -4.04 14.46 -2.29
N ALA A 66 -4.89 14.34 -3.31
CA ALA A 66 -6.26 14.84 -3.24
C ALA A 66 -7.06 14.16 -2.12
N LYS A 67 -6.86 12.86 -1.88
CA LYS A 67 -7.47 12.13 -0.77
C LYS A 67 -6.90 12.55 0.58
N ALA A 68 -5.58 12.71 0.69
CA ALA A 68 -4.93 13.07 1.95
C ALA A 68 -5.30 14.48 2.44
N TYR A 69 -5.41 15.44 1.52
CA TYR A 69 -5.67 16.85 1.87
C TYR A 69 -7.12 17.30 1.67
N GLY A 70 -7.99 16.46 1.09
CA GLY A 70 -9.40 16.77 0.87
C GLY A 70 -9.66 17.86 -0.18
N GLN A 71 -8.65 18.24 -0.96
CA GLN A 71 -8.70 19.25 -2.02
C GLN A 71 -7.69 18.93 -3.12
N SER A 72 -7.93 19.37 -4.36
CA SER A 72 -6.98 19.18 -5.47
C SER A 72 -5.64 19.83 -5.15
N TYR A 73 -4.56 19.07 -5.27
CA TYR A 73 -3.20 19.58 -5.09
C TYR A 73 -2.84 20.50 -6.27
N THR A 74 -2.34 21.71 -5.99
CA THR A 74 -2.16 22.76 -7.01
C THR A 74 -0.71 22.99 -7.42
N ASP A 75 0.24 22.32 -6.79
CA ASP A 75 1.65 22.46 -7.18
C ASP A 75 1.93 21.71 -8.48
N ASP A 76 3.04 22.06 -9.11
CA ASP A 76 3.52 21.44 -10.33
C ASP A 76 3.95 19.98 -10.06
N LEU A 77 3.06 19.05 -10.39
CA LEU A 77 3.32 17.60 -10.36
C LEU A 77 3.81 17.07 -11.71
N SER A 78 4.36 17.92 -12.59
CA SER A 78 4.94 17.48 -13.86
C SER A 78 6.07 16.48 -13.61
N GLY A 79 5.76 15.19 -13.79
CA GLY A 79 6.65 14.06 -13.48
C GLY A 79 6.00 12.96 -12.63
N TYR A 80 4.92 13.27 -11.91
CA TYR A 80 4.23 12.35 -11.00
C TYR A 80 2.84 11.91 -11.49
N GLY A 81 2.56 12.09 -12.78
CA GLY A 81 1.28 11.70 -13.40
C GLY A 81 1.04 10.19 -13.49
N GLN A 82 2.03 9.37 -13.14
CA GLN A 82 1.94 7.90 -13.14
C GLN A 82 1.75 7.37 -11.71
N SER A 83 1.16 6.18 -11.57
CA SER A 83 0.94 5.52 -10.28
C SER A 83 2.20 4.92 -9.64
N PHE A 84 3.33 5.01 -10.32
CA PHE A 84 4.60 4.42 -9.94
C PHE A 84 5.76 5.19 -10.57
N VAL A 85 6.97 4.99 -10.05
CA VAL A 85 8.24 5.44 -10.61
C VAL A 85 9.11 4.22 -10.91
N PHE A 86 9.89 4.29 -11.97
CA PHE A 86 10.85 3.25 -12.30
C PHE A 86 12.08 3.84 -12.98
N GLU A 87 13.21 3.17 -12.82
CA GLU A 87 14.48 3.48 -13.46
C GLU A 87 15.10 2.18 -13.97
N THR A 88 15.60 2.17 -15.20
CA THR A 88 16.14 0.95 -15.84
C THR A 88 17.59 1.16 -16.25
N ASP A 89 18.49 0.31 -15.74
CA ASP A 89 19.83 0.12 -16.29
C ASP A 89 19.79 -0.95 -17.39
N MET A 90 19.71 -0.47 -18.63
CA MET A 90 19.70 -1.34 -19.81
C MET A 90 21.04 -2.05 -20.06
N VAL A 91 22.14 -1.65 -19.42
CA VAL A 91 23.45 -2.30 -19.59
C VAL A 91 23.54 -3.56 -18.74
N THR A 92 23.07 -3.46 -17.49
CA THR A 92 23.11 -4.58 -16.53
C THR A 92 21.87 -5.46 -16.60
N GLY A 93 20.76 -4.95 -17.14
CA GLY A 93 19.48 -5.66 -17.15
C GLY A 93 18.76 -5.56 -15.80
N GLU A 94 18.82 -4.39 -15.18
CA GLU A 94 18.22 -4.13 -13.86
C GLU A 94 17.17 -3.03 -13.97
N THR A 95 16.01 -3.20 -13.36
CA THR A 95 14.98 -2.16 -13.25
C THR A 95 14.53 -1.99 -11.81
N PHE A 96 14.63 -0.78 -11.27
CA PHE A 96 14.07 -0.41 -9.98
C PHE A 96 12.65 0.10 -10.17
N VAL A 97 11.71 -0.37 -9.35
CA VAL A 97 10.31 0.05 -9.38
C VAL A 97 9.88 0.43 -7.98
N ALA A 98 9.22 1.58 -7.84
CA ALA A 98 8.55 1.98 -6.61
C ALA A 98 7.14 2.51 -6.88
N ALA A 99 6.17 2.10 -6.06
CA ALA A 99 4.77 2.50 -6.18
C ALA A 99 4.07 2.53 -4.83
N ALA A 100 3.02 3.34 -4.72
CA ALA A 100 2.21 3.45 -3.51
C ALA A 100 0.73 3.71 -3.85
N ARG A 101 -0.17 3.43 -2.90
CA ARG A 101 -1.59 3.79 -3.00
C ARG A 101 -2.14 4.21 -1.64
N CYS A 102 -3.19 5.02 -1.65
CA CYS A 102 -3.80 5.57 -0.43
C CYS A 102 -5.03 4.77 0.03
N THR A 103 -5.70 4.05 -0.88
CA THR A 103 -6.88 3.24 -0.54
C THR A 103 -6.86 1.86 -1.19
N GLU A 104 -7.50 0.90 -0.54
CA GLU A 104 -7.75 -0.41 -1.11
C GLU A 104 -8.87 -0.34 -2.15
N THR A 105 -8.49 -0.10 -3.41
CA THR A 105 -9.41 -0.08 -4.55
C THR A 105 -9.37 -1.44 -5.25
N GLN A 106 -9.47 -2.57 -4.52
CA GLN A 106 -9.25 -3.92 -5.08
C GLN A 106 -10.20 -4.20 -6.27
N VAL A 107 -9.67 -4.05 -7.48
CA VAL A 107 -10.30 -4.56 -8.71
C VAL A 107 -9.47 -5.70 -9.32
N THR A 108 -8.21 -5.87 -8.89
CA THR A 108 -7.27 -6.87 -9.45
C THR A 108 -6.18 -7.26 -8.45
N GLN A 109 -5.61 -8.46 -8.64
CA GLN A 109 -4.40 -8.96 -7.94
C GLN A 109 -3.10 -8.65 -8.70
N VAL A 110 -3.21 -8.19 -9.95
CA VAL A 110 -2.07 -7.82 -10.80
C VAL A 110 -1.58 -6.44 -10.39
N MET A 111 -0.36 -6.38 -9.86
CA MET A 111 0.31 -5.16 -9.45
C MET A 111 0.90 -4.41 -10.66
N PHE A 112 1.57 -5.13 -11.56
CA PHE A 112 2.21 -4.57 -12.75
C PHE A 112 2.09 -5.51 -13.94
N GLU A 113 1.95 -4.93 -15.13
CA GLU A 113 2.19 -5.61 -16.40
C GLU A 113 3.54 -5.11 -16.95
N LEU A 114 4.44 -6.05 -17.26
CA LEU A 114 5.83 -5.80 -17.62
C LEU A 114 6.07 -6.44 -18.99
N CYS A 115 6.40 -5.64 -20.00
CA CYS A 115 6.63 -6.13 -21.36
C CYS A 115 8.11 -6.05 -21.71
N PHE A 116 8.62 -7.12 -22.31
CA PHE A 116 10.02 -7.27 -22.66
C PHE A 116 10.18 -7.57 -24.16
N ASP A 117 11.17 -6.90 -24.74
CA ASP A 117 11.65 -7.17 -26.09
C ASP A 117 13.02 -7.84 -26.01
N LEU A 118 13.29 -8.73 -26.96
CA LEU A 118 14.60 -9.32 -27.11
C LEU A 118 15.46 -8.46 -28.05
N ARG A 119 16.73 -8.21 -27.69
CA ARG A 119 17.66 -7.48 -28.55
C ARG A 119 17.94 -8.25 -29.85
N ASP A 120 18.15 -7.53 -30.95
CA ASP A 120 18.41 -8.10 -32.29
C ASP A 120 19.56 -9.13 -32.33
N SER A 121 20.54 -9.05 -31.43
CA SER A 121 21.69 -9.94 -31.36
C SER A 121 21.47 -11.20 -30.51
N ALA A 122 20.37 -11.28 -29.78
CA ALA A 122 20.11 -12.37 -28.85
C ALA A 122 19.43 -13.56 -29.54
N SER A 123 19.58 -14.74 -28.95
CA SER A 123 19.17 -16.02 -29.54
C SER A 123 17.86 -16.52 -28.94
N ALA A 124 17.23 -17.49 -29.58
CA ALA A 124 16.10 -18.18 -28.96
C ALA A 124 16.57 -18.89 -27.69
N GLY A 125 15.75 -18.84 -26.64
CA GLY A 125 16.15 -19.31 -25.32
C GLY A 125 15.17 -18.91 -24.22
N ASN A 126 15.49 -19.35 -23.01
CA ASN A 126 14.75 -19.01 -21.80
C ASN A 126 15.55 -17.97 -21.02
N TYR A 127 14.88 -16.88 -20.69
CA TYR A 127 15.45 -15.71 -20.03
C TYR A 127 14.76 -15.53 -18.68
N PRO A 128 15.41 -15.90 -17.57
CA PRO A 128 14.84 -15.74 -16.24
C PRO A 128 14.76 -14.27 -15.83
N ILE A 129 13.76 -13.95 -15.01
CA ILE A 129 13.54 -12.62 -14.43
C ILE A 129 13.36 -12.79 -12.93
N TYR A 130 14.26 -12.19 -12.17
CA TYR A 130 14.30 -12.30 -10.72
C TYR A 130 13.76 -11.03 -10.08
N ILE A 131 13.06 -11.20 -8.96
CA ILE A 131 12.67 -10.08 -8.10
C ILE A 131 13.69 -10.03 -6.97
N LYS A 132 14.29 -8.87 -6.78
CA LYS A 132 15.27 -8.61 -5.74
C LYS A 132 14.85 -7.42 -4.87
N PRO A 133 15.34 -7.39 -3.61
CA PRO A 133 15.29 -6.19 -2.79
C PRO A 133 16.11 -5.05 -3.40
N ILE A 134 15.71 -3.80 -3.11
CA ILE A 134 16.50 -2.64 -3.53
C ILE A 134 17.73 -2.55 -2.61
N PRO A 135 18.97 -2.49 -3.14
CA PRO A 135 20.16 -2.29 -2.31
C PRO A 135 20.11 -0.95 -1.56
N GLN A 136 20.57 -0.89 -0.31
CA GLN A 136 20.77 0.40 0.34
C GLN A 136 21.93 1.13 -0.33
N THR A 137 21.85 2.46 -0.34
CA THR A 137 22.94 3.30 -0.83
C THR A 137 23.55 4.09 0.32
N THR A 138 24.86 4.25 0.29
CA THR A 138 25.59 5.19 1.15
C THR A 138 25.25 6.64 0.78
N ASP A 139 25.61 7.60 1.63
CA ASP A 139 25.31 9.04 1.43
C ASP A 139 25.85 9.63 0.11
N ASP A 140 26.78 8.94 -0.56
CA ASP A 140 27.35 9.28 -1.87
C ASP A 140 26.68 8.55 -3.05
N GLY A 141 25.63 7.75 -2.80
CA GLY A 141 24.86 7.03 -3.79
C GLY A 141 25.47 5.67 -4.22
N ALA A 142 26.56 5.22 -3.60
CA ALA A 142 27.12 3.90 -3.88
C ALA A 142 26.30 2.81 -3.15
N ILE A 143 26.20 1.61 -3.73
CA ILE A 143 25.56 0.46 -3.07
C ILE A 143 26.36 0.10 -1.81
N ASP A 144 25.69 0.04 -0.66
CA ASP A 144 26.29 -0.38 0.61
C ASP A 144 26.26 -1.93 0.72
N PRO A 145 27.41 -2.60 0.62
CA PRO A 145 27.48 -4.06 0.68
C PRO A 145 27.38 -4.63 2.10
N GLU A 146 27.41 -3.79 3.14
CA GLU A 146 27.39 -4.21 4.56
C GLU A 146 26.00 -4.08 5.21
N THR A 147 25.03 -3.47 4.53
CA THR A 147 23.67 -3.26 5.04
C THR A 147 22.65 -4.21 4.44
N ASP A 148 21.68 -4.64 5.26
CA ASP A 148 20.55 -5.43 4.78
C ASP A 148 19.76 -4.65 3.70
N PRO A 149 19.42 -5.28 2.56
CA PRO A 149 18.69 -4.62 1.48
C PRO A 149 17.36 -4.00 1.93
N HIS A 150 16.91 -2.95 1.24
CA HIS A 150 15.59 -2.37 1.48
C HIS A 150 14.47 -3.39 1.17
N PRO A 151 13.44 -3.47 2.04
CA PRO A 151 12.35 -4.42 1.92
C PRO A 151 11.47 -4.15 0.69
N VAL A 152 10.89 -5.23 0.15
CA VAL A 152 10.32 -5.28 -1.21
C VAL A 152 8.89 -4.78 -1.28
N LEU A 153 8.11 -5.02 -0.23
CA LEU A 153 6.70 -4.70 -0.19
C LEU A 153 6.29 -4.16 1.16
N THR A 154 5.22 -3.38 1.11
CA THR A 154 4.64 -2.78 2.27
C THR A 154 3.14 -3.03 2.41
N GLY A 155 2.77 -3.74 3.47
CA GLY A 155 1.38 -4.06 3.87
C GLY A 155 0.79 -3.04 4.85
N VAL A 156 -0.33 -3.41 5.49
CA VAL A 156 -1.04 -2.59 6.51
C VAL A 156 -0.73 -3.07 7.92
N ASP A 157 -0.37 -2.14 8.82
CA ASP A 157 -0.53 -2.37 10.25
C ASP A 157 -1.97 -2.00 10.60
N THR A 158 -2.82 -3.02 10.77
CA THR A 158 -4.24 -2.84 11.08
C THR A 158 -4.48 -2.24 12.48
N SER A 159 -3.42 -1.98 13.25
CA SER A 159 -3.48 -1.35 14.57
C SER A 159 -3.77 0.16 14.50
N TYR A 160 -3.67 0.78 13.32
CA TYR A 160 -3.93 2.20 13.12
C TYR A 160 -4.98 2.47 12.03
N PRO A 161 -5.86 3.48 12.19
CA PRO A 161 -6.81 3.89 11.16
C PRO A 161 -6.09 4.46 9.92
N TYR A 162 -6.64 4.24 8.72
CA TYR A 162 -6.03 4.57 7.41
C TYR A 162 -5.67 6.06 7.20
N THR A 163 -6.23 6.96 8.00
CA THR A 163 -5.91 8.40 7.99
C THR A 163 -4.76 8.77 8.92
N SER A 164 -4.21 7.78 9.64
CA SER A 164 -3.13 7.98 10.58
C SER A 164 -1.81 8.13 9.82
N HIS A 165 -1.05 9.17 10.14
CA HIS A 165 0.37 9.27 9.78
C HIS A 165 1.23 8.13 10.40
N MET A 166 0.62 7.25 11.21
CA MET A 166 1.21 6.01 11.73
C MET A 166 0.73 4.74 11.01
N ALA A 167 -0.10 4.85 9.96
CA ALA A 167 -0.37 3.73 9.06
C ALA A 167 0.91 3.46 8.27
N TYR A 168 1.85 2.75 8.91
CA TYR A 168 3.13 2.48 8.30
C TYR A 168 3.01 1.31 7.34
N PRO A 169 3.76 1.36 6.23
CA PRO A 169 4.07 0.20 5.44
C PRO A 169 4.56 -1.00 6.32
N VAL A 170 3.81 -2.11 6.40
CA VAL A 170 4.25 -3.34 7.07
C VAL A 170 5.25 -4.08 6.20
N LEU A 171 6.47 -4.17 6.73
CA LEU A 171 7.64 -4.76 6.12
C LEU A 171 7.40 -6.25 5.82
N LEU A 172 7.39 -6.64 4.54
CA LEU A 172 7.56 -8.04 4.18
C LEU A 172 9.06 -8.35 4.23
N THR A 173 9.46 -9.32 5.04
CA THR A 173 10.86 -9.65 5.32
C THR A 173 11.58 -9.96 4.01
N GLY A 174 12.59 -9.14 3.68
CA GLY A 174 13.42 -9.26 2.47
C GLY A 174 14.42 -10.40 2.56
N GLU A 175 14.02 -11.57 3.06
CA GLU A 175 14.89 -12.73 3.12
C GLU A 175 15.24 -13.17 1.69
N THR A 176 16.54 -13.22 1.41
CA THR A 176 17.06 -13.61 0.11
C THR A 176 17.79 -14.93 0.15
N ASP A 177 17.83 -15.61 -1.00
CA ASP A 177 18.82 -16.66 -1.24
C ASP A 177 20.25 -16.06 -1.31
N PRO A 178 21.30 -16.89 -1.38
CA PRO A 178 22.69 -16.42 -1.51
C PRO A 178 23.00 -15.58 -2.77
N SER A 179 22.08 -15.54 -3.74
CA SER A 179 22.18 -14.76 -4.98
C SER A 179 21.40 -13.43 -4.89
N GLY A 180 20.80 -13.13 -3.73
CA GLY A 180 20.00 -11.93 -3.49
C GLY A 180 18.55 -12.02 -3.97
N HIS A 181 18.07 -13.20 -4.36
CA HIS A 181 16.69 -13.39 -4.81
C HIS A 181 15.73 -13.59 -3.64
N LEU A 182 14.54 -12.98 -3.71
CA LEU A 182 13.53 -13.13 -2.66
C LEU A 182 13.05 -14.58 -2.49
N LEU A 183 13.10 -15.09 -1.26
CA LEU A 183 12.62 -16.43 -0.91
C LEU A 183 11.08 -16.55 -0.90
N ASN A 184 10.38 -15.45 -0.63
CA ASN A 184 8.91 -15.41 -0.54
C ASN A 184 8.23 -14.93 -1.85
N ALA A 185 8.98 -14.95 -2.96
CA ALA A 185 8.48 -14.54 -4.26
C ALA A 185 8.73 -15.62 -5.33
N ARG A 186 7.80 -15.79 -6.25
CA ARG A 186 8.00 -16.62 -7.44
C ARG A 186 8.58 -15.78 -8.58
N HIS A 187 9.75 -16.17 -9.06
CA HIS A 187 10.43 -15.55 -10.21
C HIS A 187 9.77 -15.94 -11.54
N GLY A 188 10.00 -15.15 -12.59
CA GLY A 188 9.44 -15.37 -13.93
C GLY A 188 10.47 -15.90 -14.91
N ILE A 189 10.02 -16.43 -16.04
CA ILE A 189 10.85 -16.81 -17.19
C ILE A 189 10.16 -16.39 -18.47
N ILE A 190 10.87 -15.69 -19.37
CA ILE A 190 10.40 -15.40 -20.73
C ILE A 190 11.12 -16.31 -21.72
N SER A 191 10.38 -16.91 -22.65
CA SER A 191 10.93 -17.84 -23.65
C SER A 191 10.76 -17.30 -25.07
N PHE A 192 11.85 -17.18 -25.82
CA PHE A 192 11.84 -16.74 -27.22
C PHE A 192 12.14 -17.89 -28.18
N ALA A 193 11.36 -18.04 -29.25
CA ALA A 193 11.50 -19.11 -30.26
C ALA A 193 11.79 -18.58 -31.68
N THR A 194 12.32 -19.45 -32.54
CA THR A 194 12.74 -19.14 -33.94
C THR A 194 11.68 -19.44 -35.01
N ASP A 195 10.53 -20.02 -34.66
CA ASP A 195 9.56 -20.54 -35.64
C ASP A 195 8.11 -20.29 -35.18
N ASP A 196 7.19 -20.17 -36.14
CA ASP A 196 5.73 -19.94 -35.99
C ASP A 196 4.98 -21.18 -35.41
N SER A 197 5.74 -22.10 -34.82
CA SER A 197 5.22 -23.23 -34.06
C SER A 197 4.55 -22.68 -32.80
N PRO A 198 3.33 -23.14 -32.43
CA PRO A 198 2.65 -22.61 -31.25
C PRO A 198 3.60 -22.74 -30.06
N SER A 199 3.86 -21.60 -29.41
CA SER A 199 4.82 -21.52 -28.31
C SER A 199 4.54 -22.64 -27.32
N ILE A 200 5.57 -23.41 -26.96
CA ILE A 200 5.41 -24.49 -25.98
C ILE A 200 5.51 -23.86 -24.60
N ILE A 201 4.43 -23.93 -23.83
CA ILE A 201 4.43 -23.47 -22.45
C ILE A 201 5.10 -24.57 -21.62
N ALA A 202 6.21 -24.21 -20.96
CA ALA A 202 7.03 -25.13 -20.18
C ALA A 202 6.22 -25.89 -19.12
N SER A 203 5.30 -25.17 -18.46
CA SER A 203 4.37 -25.74 -17.50
C SER A 203 3.06 -24.96 -17.42
N VAL A 204 1.95 -25.68 -17.45
CA VAL A 204 0.59 -25.18 -17.24
C VAL A 204 0.10 -25.72 -15.90
N CYS A 205 -0.12 -24.85 -14.93
CA CYS A 205 -0.48 -25.21 -13.58
C CYS A 205 -1.82 -24.60 -13.15
N GLY A 206 -2.40 -25.18 -12.11
CA GLY A 206 -3.63 -24.68 -11.50
C GLY A 206 -3.86 -25.33 -10.14
N GLN A 207 -4.97 -24.96 -9.50
CA GLN A 207 -5.40 -25.54 -8.23
C GLN A 207 -6.81 -26.10 -8.37
N ILE A 208 -7.04 -27.27 -7.75
CA ILE A 208 -8.37 -27.86 -7.61
C ILE A 208 -8.86 -27.57 -6.20
N ASN A 209 -9.94 -26.81 -6.10
CA ASN A 209 -10.60 -26.50 -4.84
C ASN A 209 -12.03 -27.04 -4.85
N SER A 210 -12.58 -27.27 -3.67
CA SER A 210 -13.97 -27.68 -3.46
C SER A 210 -14.66 -26.64 -2.60
N GLN A 211 -15.92 -26.33 -2.91
CA GLN A 211 -16.75 -25.46 -2.08
C GLN A 211 -17.91 -26.24 -1.50
N ILE A 212 -17.90 -26.42 -0.18
CA ILE A 212 -18.94 -27.14 0.54
C ILE A 212 -19.37 -26.29 1.73
N LEU A 213 -20.66 -25.93 1.75
CA LEU A 213 -21.24 -25.05 2.78
C LEU A 213 -20.49 -23.71 2.96
N GLY A 214 -19.93 -23.17 1.87
CA GLY A 214 -19.20 -21.90 1.87
C GLY A 214 -17.73 -22.00 2.31
N LYS A 215 -17.27 -23.18 2.77
CA LYS A 215 -15.85 -23.45 3.01
C LYS A 215 -15.16 -23.86 1.71
N ILE A 216 -14.03 -23.23 1.41
CA ILE A 216 -13.16 -23.58 0.28
C ILE A 216 -12.02 -24.44 0.85
N ASP A 217 -11.92 -25.68 0.38
CA ASP A 217 -10.85 -26.60 0.75
C ASP A 217 -10.18 -27.14 -0.52
N SER A 218 -8.85 -27.23 -0.50
CA SER A 218 -8.07 -27.81 -1.58
C SER A 218 -8.28 -29.32 -1.70
N VAL A 219 -8.35 -29.82 -2.93
CA VAL A 219 -8.65 -31.22 -3.21
C VAL A 219 -7.38 -31.95 -3.61
N ALA A 220 -6.81 -32.71 -2.68
CA ALA A 220 -5.68 -33.58 -2.93
C ALA A 220 -6.07 -34.84 -3.72
N ASN A 221 -5.13 -35.38 -4.48
CA ASN A 221 -5.30 -36.59 -5.29
C ASN A 221 -6.45 -36.53 -6.32
N ALA A 222 -6.86 -35.32 -6.71
CA ALA A 222 -7.80 -35.15 -7.82
C ALA A 222 -7.09 -35.51 -9.13
N THR A 223 -7.79 -36.23 -10.00
CA THR A 223 -7.34 -36.50 -11.37
C THR A 223 -7.70 -35.32 -12.25
N VAL A 224 -6.70 -34.70 -12.85
CA VAL A 224 -6.86 -33.57 -13.77
C VAL A 224 -6.37 -34.00 -15.14
N LYS A 225 -7.24 -33.91 -16.15
CA LYS A 225 -6.96 -34.31 -17.52
C LYS A 225 -7.09 -33.12 -18.45
N LEU A 226 -6.08 -32.92 -19.28
CA LEU A 226 -6.13 -32.03 -20.43
C LEU A 226 -6.66 -32.83 -21.63
N VAL A 227 -7.92 -32.61 -22.00
CA VAL A 227 -8.69 -33.54 -22.85
C VAL A 227 -8.07 -33.68 -24.24
N GLU A 228 -7.71 -32.57 -24.88
CA GLU A 228 -7.21 -32.53 -26.26
C GLU A 228 -5.79 -33.10 -26.40
N MET A 229 -4.97 -33.01 -25.35
CA MET A 229 -3.63 -33.63 -25.30
C MET A 229 -3.65 -35.06 -24.77
N ASN A 230 -4.77 -35.49 -24.19
CA ASN A 230 -4.90 -36.75 -23.47
C ASN A 230 -3.82 -36.94 -22.38
N GLN A 231 -3.40 -35.83 -21.76
CA GLN A 231 -2.45 -35.81 -20.65
C GLN A 231 -3.22 -35.78 -19.34
N THR A 232 -2.76 -36.56 -18.36
CA THR A 232 -3.40 -36.66 -17.04
C THR A 232 -2.37 -36.48 -15.95
N VAL A 233 -2.69 -35.68 -14.95
CA VAL A 233 -1.88 -35.43 -13.75
C VAL A 233 -2.76 -35.58 -12.51
N VAL A 234 -2.11 -35.66 -11.34
CA VAL A 234 -2.78 -35.78 -10.05
C VAL A 234 -2.42 -34.57 -9.21
N SER A 235 -3.39 -33.98 -8.52
CA SER A 235 -3.14 -32.85 -7.63
C SER A 235 -2.41 -33.27 -6.35
N ASP A 236 -1.55 -32.39 -5.85
CA ASP A 236 -0.80 -32.58 -4.60
C ASP A 236 -1.67 -32.38 -3.35
N ILE A 237 -1.05 -32.41 -2.16
CA ILE A 237 -1.75 -32.24 -0.88
C ILE A 237 -2.48 -30.90 -0.75
N ASN A 238 -2.04 -29.87 -1.48
CA ASN A 238 -2.61 -28.53 -1.50
C ASN A 238 -3.49 -28.30 -2.74
N GLY A 239 -3.84 -29.37 -3.48
CA GLY A 239 -4.70 -29.30 -4.65
C GLY A 239 -4.02 -28.75 -5.91
N PHE A 240 -2.71 -28.51 -5.90
CA PHE A 240 -2.00 -28.01 -7.08
C PHE A 240 -1.70 -29.12 -8.08
N TYR A 241 -1.82 -28.81 -9.36
CA TYR A 241 -1.46 -29.71 -10.46
C TYR A 241 -0.62 -28.97 -11.51
N THR A 242 0.16 -29.72 -12.29
CA THR A 242 1.01 -29.14 -13.33
C THR A 242 1.12 -30.08 -14.52
N PHE A 243 0.71 -29.59 -15.69
CA PHE A 243 1.02 -30.18 -16.98
C PHE A 243 2.32 -29.57 -17.52
N THR A 244 3.13 -30.36 -18.20
CA THR A 244 4.35 -29.88 -18.86
C THR A 244 4.25 -30.06 -20.37
N ASN A 245 4.96 -29.21 -21.11
CA ASN A 245 5.02 -29.23 -22.57
C ASN A 245 3.65 -29.06 -23.24
N VAL A 246 2.87 -28.08 -22.79
CA VAL A 246 1.54 -27.79 -23.34
C VAL A 246 1.68 -26.68 -24.37
N PRO A 247 1.37 -26.93 -25.66
CA PRO A 247 1.37 -25.86 -26.66
C PRO A 247 0.34 -24.77 -26.35
N GLU A 248 0.52 -23.60 -26.92
CA GLU A 248 -0.55 -22.60 -26.97
C GLU A 248 -1.75 -23.13 -27.78
N GLY A 249 -2.96 -22.90 -27.26
CA GLY A 249 -4.19 -23.40 -27.84
C GLY A 249 -5.37 -23.34 -26.87
N GLN A 250 -6.56 -23.68 -27.36
CA GLN A 250 -7.73 -23.84 -26.51
C GLN A 250 -7.81 -25.29 -26.03
N TYR A 251 -7.97 -25.46 -24.72
CA TYR A 251 -8.04 -26.78 -24.09
C TYR A 251 -9.23 -26.89 -23.16
N THR A 252 -9.71 -28.11 -22.99
CA THR A 252 -10.71 -28.49 -22.01
C THR A 252 -10.00 -29.25 -20.91
N ILE A 253 -10.12 -28.76 -19.68
CA ILE A 253 -9.75 -29.55 -18.52
C ILE A 253 -10.96 -30.31 -18.01
N GLU A 254 -10.73 -31.58 -17.75
CA GLU A 254 -11.60 -32.45 -16.99
C GLU A 254 -10.95 -32.72 -15.63
N ALA A 255 -11.58 -32.24 -14.55
CA ALA A 255 -11.15 -32.52 -13.19
C ALA A 255 -12.14 -33.47 -12.50
N SER A 256 -11.61 -34.45 -11.79
CA SER A 256 -12.41 -35.43 -11.05
C SER A 256 -11.71 -35.83 -9.76
N SER A 257 -12.47 -36.20 -8.74
CA SER A 257 -11.93 -36.75 -7.51
C SER A 257 -12.73 -38.00 -7.14
N PRO A 258 -12.08 -39.08 -6.65
CA PRO A 258 -12.78 -40.27 -6.14
C PRO A 258 -13.84 -39.93 -5.09
N VAL A 259 -13.66 -38.81 -4.40
CA VAL A 259 -14.51 -38.36 -3.30
C VAL A 259 -15.71 -37.54 -3.80
N LEU A 260 -15.65 -36.92 -4.99
CA LEU A 260 -16.61 -35.87 -5.41
C LEU A 260 -17.59 -36.27 -6.53
N GLY A 261 -17.61 -37.53 -6.96
CA GLY A 261 -18.71 -38.19 -7.68
C GLY A 261 -19.05 -37.70 -9.11
N LYS A 262 -18.61 -36.52 -9.54
CA LYS A 262 -18.82 -35.99 -10.91
C LYS A 262 -17.57 -35.31 -11.45
N ASN A 263 -17.32 -35.53 -12.74
CA ASN A 263 -16.28 -34.83 -13.47
C ASN A 263 -16.77 -33.40 -13.76
N GLN A 264 -15.91 -32.41 -13.52
CA GLN A 264 -16.13 -31.03 -13.88
C GLN A 264 -15.28 -30.67 -15.08
N PHE A 265 -15.83 -29.84 -15.95
CA PHE A 265 -15.18 -29.42 -17.18
C PHE A 265 -15.03 -27.91 -17.18
N GLN A 266 -13.83 -27.44 -17.51
CA GLN A 266 -13.56 -26.02 -17.75
C GLN A 266 -12.82 -25.87 -19.07
N THR A 267 -13.35 -25.03 -19.96
CA THR A 267 -12.61 -24.63 -21.16
C THR A 267 -11.69 -23.48 -20.80
N VAL A 268 -10.42 -23.64 -21.14
CA VAL A 268 -9.38 -22.65 -20.90
C VAL A 268 -8.63 -22.34 -22.18
N LEU A 269 -8.11 -21.12 -22.24
CA LEU A 269 -7.17 -20.71 -23.25
C LEU A 269 -5.78 -20.89 -22.66
N SER A 270 -5.02 -21.81 -23.22
CA SER A 270 -3.59 -21.94 -22.97
C SER A 270 -2.90 -20.94 -23.89
N GLN A 271 -2.57 -19.77 -23.35
CA GLN A 271 -1.69 -18.79 -23.98
C GLN A 271 -0.36 -18.82 -23.23
N ALA A 272 0.70 -18.18 -23.75
CA ALA A 272 1.80 -17.73 -22.92
C ALA A 272 1.23 -17.24 -21.58
N ASN A 273 1.61 -17.88 -20.47
CA ASN A 273 1.12 -17.57 -19.11
C ASN A 273 -0.25 -18.07 -18.69
N ALA A 274 -0.73 -19.17 -19.26
CA ALA A 274 -1.88 -19.87 -18.73
C ALA A 274 -1.59 -20.43 -17.33
N THR A 275 -1.86 -19.63 -16.30
CA THR A 275 -2.31 -20.15 -15.01
C THR A 275 -3.72 -20.60 -15.26
N ILE A 276 -3.94 -21.91 -15.36
CA ILE A 276 -5.31 -22.38 -15.50
C ILE A 276 -5.99 -22.11 -14.17
N SER A 277 -6.94 -21.20 -14.27
CA SER A 277 -7.89 -20.78 -13.26
C SER A 277 -8.25 -21.91 -12.31
N GLU A 278 -8.39 -21.53 -11.04
CA GLU A 278 -8.93 -22.37 -9.99
C GLU A 278 -10.16 -23.14 -10.49
N ILE A 279 -10.09 -24.46 -10.51
CA ILE A 279 -11.23 -25.29 -10.86
C ILE A 279 -11.98 -25.60 -9.57
N MET A 280 -13.19 -25.07 -9.49
CA MET A 280 -14.11 -25.36 -8.40
C MET A 280 -14.86 -26.66 -8.67
N LEU A 281 -14.54 -27.70 -7.90
CA LEU A 281 -15.31 -28.93 -7.87
C LEU A 281 -16.58 -28.72 -7.04
N ASN A 282 -17.69 -28.48 -7.75
CA ASN A 282 -19.00 -28.36 -7.14
C ASN A 282 -19.66 -29.73 -6.99
N GLN A 283 -20.12 -30.04 -5.77
CA GLN A 283 -20.90 -31.25 -5.53
C GLN A 283 -22.36 -31.09 -5.97
N VAL A 284 -22.93 -32.18 -6.49
CA VAL A 284 -24.39 -32.32 -6.70
C VAL A 284 -24.97 -33.45 -5.87
N ASP A 285 -24.15 -34.28 -5.20
CA ASP A 285 -24.62 -35.35 -4.33
C ASP A 285 -23.80 -35.38 -3.04
N THR A 286 -24.47 -35.08 -1.92
CA THR A 286 -23.87 -34.95 -0.59
C THR A 286 -24.10 -36.19 0.27
N GLN A 287 -24.70 -37.26 -0.27
CA GLN A 287 -24.90 -38.49 0.50
C GLN A 287 -23.58 -39.26 0.63
N ASP A 288 -23.28 -39.70 1.86
CA ASP A 288 -22.15 -40.56 2.26
C ASP A 288 -20.73 -39.99 2.22
N LEU A 289 -20.58 -38.69 1.97
CA LEU A 289 -19.29 -38.02 1.83
C LEU A 289 -18.64 -37.56 3.14
N TYR A 290 -19.46 -37.33 4.16
CA TYR A 290 -19.03 -36.90 5.48
C TYR A 290 -19.66 -37.79 6.54
N THR A 291 -18.84 -38.24 7.47
CA THR A 291 -19.31 -38.84 8.70
C THR A 291 -20.05 -37.80 9.54
N ALA A 292 -20.99 -38.24 10.39
CA ALA A 292 -21.68 -37.34 11.32
C ALA A 292 -20.72 -36.52 12.19
N THR A 293 -19.53 -37.07 12.48
CA THR A 293 -18.47 -36.40 13.22
C THR A 293 -17.87 -35.23 12.45
N GLU A 294 -17.55 -35.41 11.17
CA GLU A 294 -16.98 -34.33 10.33
C GLU A 294 -17.97 -33.17 10.16
N LEU A 295 -19.25 -33.49 9.97
CA LEU A 295 -20.31 -32.48 9.91
C LEU A 295 -20.45 -31.73 11.24
N GLN A 296 -20.41 -32.45 12.37
CA GLN A 296 -20.48 -31.85 13.70
C GLN A 296 -19.28 -30.94 13.97
N THR A 297 -18.07 -31.33 13.55
CA THR A 297 -16.86 -30.52 13.66
C THR A 297 -16.94 -29.27 12.81
N ALA A 298 -17.39 -29.39 11.55
CA ALA A 298 -17.55 -28.25 10.66
C ALA A 298 -18.59 -27.24 11.17
N ILE A 299 -19.74 -27.73 11.67
CA ILE A 299 -20.76 -26.89 12.29
C ILE A 299 -20.21 -26.21 13.54
N SER A 300 -19.51 -26.95 14.41
CA SER A 300 -18.91 -26.38 15.61
C SER A 300 -17.90 -25.28 15.27
N LEU A 301 -17.05 -25.49 14.25
CA LEU A 301 -16.06 -24.53 13.83
C LEU A 301 -16.71 -23.27 13.25
N ALA A 302 -17.71 -23.44 12.37
CA ALA A 302 -18.46 -22.32 11.78
C ALA A 302 -19.20 -21.50 12.85
N VAL A 303 -19.82 -22.18 13.83
CA VAL A 303 -20.47 -21.51 14.96
C VAL A 303 -19.44 -20.77 15.81
N THR A 304 -18.30 -21.39 16.15
CA THR A 304 -17.23 -20.73 16.91
C THR A 304 -16.66 -19.52 16.18
N GLN A 305 -16.45 -19.61 14.86
CA GLN A 305 -16.00 -18.48 14.05
C GLN A 305 -17.02 -17.33 14.10
N ALA A 306 -18.30 -17.64 13.86
CA ALA A 306 -19.35 -16.62 13.91
C ALA A 306 -19.46 -15.96 15.31
N LEU A 307 -19.28 -16.72 16.39
CA LEU A 307 -19.24 -16.13 17.75
C LEU A 307 -18.01 -15.22 17.94
N THR A 308 -16.86 -15.61 17.39
CA THR A 308 -15.61 -14.84 17.48
C THR A 308 -15.73 -13.53 16.69
N ASP A 309 -16.27 -13.57 15.48
CA ASP A 309 -16.54 -12.39 14.66
C ASP A 309 -17.48 -11.41 15.36
N HIS A 310 -18.56 -11.92 15.99
CA HIS A 310 -19.43 -11.08 16.82
C HIS A 310 -18.71 -10.49 18.03
N GLN A 311 -17.79 -11.23 18.67
CA GLN A 311 -17.01 -10.71 19.79
C GLN A 311 -16.06 -9.58 19.36
N HIS A 312 -15.46 -9.67 18.16
CA HIS A 312 -14.67 -8.59 17.58
C HIS A 312 -15.52 -7.33 17.34
N LEU A 313 -16.73 -7.47 16.82
CA LEU A 313 -17.67 -6.35 16.65
C LEU A 313 -18.05 -5.72 18.00
N ILE A 314 -18.29 -6.53 19.04
CA ILE A 314 -18.56 -6.03 20.41
C ILE A 314 -17.37 -5.26 20.96
N ASN A 315 -16.15 -5.78 20.80
CA ASN A 315 -14.94 -5.12 21.28
C ASN A 315 -14.68 -3.81 20.52
N ALA A 316 -14.82 -3.81 19.18
CA ALA A 316 -14.69 -2.61 18.38
C ALA A 316 -15.74 -1.55 18.73
N LEU A 317 -16.97 -1.96 19.01
CA LEU A 317 -18.02 -1.06 19.50
C LEU A 317 -17.66 -0.51 20.89
N GLN A 318 -17.13 -1.34 21.78
CA GLN A 318 -16.70 -0.92 23.11
C GLN A 318 -15.54 0.08 23.04
N ASP A 319 -14.56 -0.15 22.16
CA ASP A 319 -13.45 0.77 21.92
C ASP A 319 -13.93 2.09 21.30
N THR A 320 -14.85 2.02 20.35
CA THR A 320 -15.48 3.23 19.77
C THR A 320 -16.23 4.01 20.84
N ILE A 321 -16.98 3.34 21.72
CA ILE A 321 -17.66 3.96 22.87
C ILE A 321 -16.65 4.60 23.83
N ASN A 322 -15.56 3.91 24.16
CA ASN A 322 -14.51 4.40 25.05
C ASN A 322 -13.78 5.61 24.45
N ASN A 323 -13.57 5.61 23.13
CA ASN A 323 -12.89 6.69 22.41
C ASN A 323 -13.81 7.89 22.11
N MET A 324 -15.12 7.69 22.03
CA MET A 324 -16.08 8.79 21.78
C MET A 324 -16.27 9.73 22.98
N TYR A 325 -16.00 9.29 24.22
CA TYR A 325 -16.20 10.13 25.39
C TYR A 325 -15.17 9.86 26.49
N SER A 326 -14.04 10.55 26.41
CA SER A 326 -13.38 10.96 27.63
C SER A 326 -13.83 12.42 27.88
N LEU A 327 -14.84 12.59 28.74
CA LEU A 327 -15.20 13.90 29.31
C LEU A 327 -13.96 14.63 29.83
N SER A 328 -12.94 13.87 30.26
CA SER A 328 -11.63 14.37 30.65
C SER A 328 -10.81 15.00 29.51
N ALA A 329 -10.86 14.49 28.28
CA ALA A 329 -10.13 15.06 27.14
C ALA A 329 -10.79 16.36 26.68
N ILE A 330 -12.13 16.39 26.61
CA ILE A 330 -12.88 17.60 26.31
C ILE A 330 -12.65 18.65 27.40
N GLN A 331 -12.72 18.27 28.67
CA GLN A 331 -12.47 19.17 29.79
C GLN A 331 -11.05 19.74 29.77
N LYS A 332 -10.03 18.91 29.49
CA LYS A 332 -8.64 19.35 29.39
C LYS A 332 -8.42 20.31 28.20
N ALA A 333 -9.04 20.05 27.06
CA ALA A 333 -8.99 20.94 25.91
C ALA A 333 -9.66 22.29 26.19
N VAL A 334 -10.82 22.27 26.86
CA VAL A 334 -11.53 23.48 27.30
C VAL A 334 -10.71 24.28 28.30
N GLU A 335 -10.12 23.64 29.32
CA GLU A 335 -9.26 24.31 30.31
C GLU A 335 -8.03 24.96 29.67
N SER A 336 -7.39 24.29 28.70
CA SER A 336 -6.24 24.83 27.97
C SER A 336 -6.63 26.04 27.12
N ALA A 337 -7.76 25.96 26.40
CA ALA A 337 -8.27 27.06 25.59
C ALA A 337 -8.69 28.29 26.44
N ILE A 338 -9.25 28.07 27.63
CA ILE A 338 -9.56 29.14 28.59
C ILE A 338 -8.26 29.81 29.05
N TYR A 339 -7.25 29.03 29.43
CA TYR A 339 -5.97 29.55 29.90
C TYR A 339 -5.25 30.40 28.83
N GLU A 340 -5.17 29.92 27.59
CA GLU A 340 -4.59 30.68 26.48
C GLU A 340 -5.36 31.99 26.24
N LYS A 341 -6.69 31.94 26.28
CA LYS A 341 -7.53 33.13 26.12
C LYS A 341 -7.32 34.14 27.24
N GLU A 342 -7.16 33.70 28.49
CA GLU A 342 -6.87 34.58 29.63
C GLU A 342 -5.49 35.26 29.50
N GLN A 343 -4.48 34.54 28.99
CA GLN A 343 -3.16 35.12 28.71
C GLN A 343 -3.20 36.18 27.61
N ILE A 344 -3.95 35.91 26.52
CA ILE A 344 -4.14 36.87 25.42
C ILE A 344 -4.89 38.11 25.92
N ILE A 345 -5.96 37.94 26.71
CA ILE A 345 -6.68 39.05 27.32
C ILE A 345 -5.74 39.88 28.22
N SER A 346 -4.94 39.23 29.08
CA SER A 346 -3.99 39.93 29.95
C SER A 346 -2.96 40.76 29.16
N ARG A 347 -2.41 40.21 28.06
CA ARG A 347 -1.46 40.92 27.20
C ARG A 347 -2.12 42.09 26.45
N MET A 348 -3.34 41.93 25.94
CA MET A 348 -4.09 43.03 25.28
C MET A 348 -4.47 44.19 26.23
N HIS A 349 -4.37 44.01 27.54
CA HIS A 349 -4.59 45.11 28.48
C HIS A 349 -3.40 46.05 28.63
N LEU A 350 -2.19 45.66 28.20
CA LEU A 350 -1.00 46.50 28.32
C LEU A 350 -0.41 46.92 26.98
N ASP A 351 -0.95 46.43 25.86
CA ASP A 351 -0.64 46.88 24.50
C ASP A 351 -1.36 48.22 24.22
N ILE A 352 -0.61 49.31 24.26
CA ILE A 352 -1.06 50.70 24.17
C ILE A 352 -1.10 51.18 22.72
N ASP A 353 -0.12 50.78 21.89
CA ASP A 353 -0.10 51.14 20.47
C ASP A 353 -0.88 50.15 19.57
N CYS A 354 -1.50 49.13 20.17
CA CYS A 354 -2.38 48.17 19.53
C CYS A 354 -1.70 47.35 18.42
N ASN A 355 -0.42 47.07 18.56
CA ASN A 355 0.35 46.27 17.60
C ASN A 355 0.17 44.75 17.79
N GLY A 356 -0.48 44.32 18.89
CA GLY A 356 -0.73 42.92 19.25
C GLY A 356 0.29 42.33 20.23
N GLU A 357 1.31 43.08 20.61
CA GLU A 357 2.39 42.69 21.51
C GLU A 357 2.55 43.73 22.63
N ALA A 358 2.29 43.34 23.88
CA ALA A 358 2.59 44.19 25.02
C ALA A 358 4.09 44.10 25.36
N ASP A 359 4.83 45.19 25.18
CA ASP A 359 6.27 45.24 25.48
C ASP A 359 6.70 46.41 26.39
N ALA A 360 7.81 46.21 27.11
CA ALA A 360 8.24 47.16 28.14
C ALA A 360 8.90 48.44 27.57
N LEU A 361 9.46 48.37 26.35
CA LEU A 361 10.20 49.47 25.74
C LEU A 361 9.31 50.36 24.86
N THR A 362 8.15 49.85 24.44
CA THR A 362 7.08 50.59 23.77
C THR A 362 6.00 50.97 24.79
N ASP A 363 5.10 50.05 25.13
CA ASP A 363 3.93 50.30 25.97
C ASP A 363 4.29 50.69 27.39
N GLY A 364 5.21 49.94 28.00
CA GLY A 364 5.69 50.23 29.35
C GLY A 364 6.29 51.64 29.44
N LEU A 365 7.02 52.06 28.41
CA LEU A 365 7.61 53.39 28.35
C LEU A 365 6.55 54.49 28.16
N MET A 366 5.54 54.27 27.31
CA MET A 366 4.43 55.21 27.13
C MET A 366 3.59 55.37 28.41
N ILE A 367 3.29 54.28 29.10
CA ILE A 367 2.59 54.29 30.39
C ILE A 367 3.41 55.08 31.43
N MET A 368 4.71 54.83 31.53
CA MET A 368 5.58 55.54 32.49
C MET A 368 5.68 57.03 32.17
N ARG A 369 5.83 57.41 30.89
CA ARG A 369 5.85 58.82 30.45
C ARG A 369 4.54 59.53 30.83
N TYR A 370 3.41 58.88 30.57
CA TYR A 370 2.10 59.38 30.97
C TYR A 370 1.99 59.57 32.49
N LEU A 371 2.42 58.60 33.29
CA LEU A 371 2.41 58.68 34.76
C LEU A 371 3.34 59.78 35.33
N PHE A 372 4.40 60.14 34.60
CA PHE A 372 5.27 61.27 34.95
C PHE A 372 4.77 62.62 34.42
N GLY A 373 3.56 62.68 33.87
CA GLY A 373 2.93 63.90 33.37
C GLY A 373 3.46 64.35 32.01
N MET A 374 4.14 63.47 31.26
CA MET A 374 4.57 63.73 29.89
C MET A 374 3.48 63.29 28.92
N THR A 375 2.40 64.08 28.85
CA THR A 375 1.19 63.73 28.09
C THR A 375 1.11 64.38 26.72
N GLU A 376 2.10 65.21 26.34
CA GLU A 376 2.03 66.01 25.10
C GLU A 376 3.12 65.67 24.08
N GLY A 377 2.70 65.48 22.83
CA GLY A 377 3.55 65.42 21.65
C GLY A 377 4.63 64.32 21.66
N THR A 378 5.84 64.69 21.21
CA THR A 378 6.98 63.77 21.10
C THR A 378 7.43 63.23 22.46
N SER A 379 7.17 63.95 23.55
CA SER A 379 7.55 63.49 24.90
C SER A 379 6.83 62.21 25.30
N LEU A 380 5.62 61.99 24.78
CA LEU A 380 4.85 60.76 24.99
C LEU A 380 5.26 59.66 23.99
N THR A 381 5.36 60.01 22.71
CA THR A 381 5.34 59.03 21.60
C THR A 381 6.71 58.72 20.97
N ASP A 382 7.75 59.53 21.23
CA ASP A 382 9.02 59.41 20.51
C ASP A 382 9.77 58.12 20.87
N ASN A 383 10.13 57.36 19.84
CA ASN A 383 10.79 56.04 19.92
C ASN A 383 10.08 55.00 20.80
N ALA A 384 8.79 55.16 21.06
CA ALA A 384 8.00 54.24 21.88
C ALA A 384 6.77 53.66 21.16
N VAL A 385 6.38 54.21 20.00
CA VAL A 385 5.24 53.73 19.21
C VAL A 385 5.75 52.89 18.03
N ASP A 386 5.24 51.68 17.85
CA ASP A 386 5.43 50.90 16.63
C ASP A 386 4.60 51.53 15.49
N LYS A 387 5.24 52.35 14.67
CA LYS A 387 4.60 53.01 13.51
C LYS A 387 4.36 52.08 12.32
N ILE A 388 4.87 50.85 12.36
CA ILE A 388 4.76 49.87 11.27
C ILE A 388 3.56 48.96 11.52
N ASN A 389 3.44 48.39 12.73
CA ASN A 389 2.40 47.42 13.05
C ASN A 389 1.32 47.97 14.00
N GLY A 390 1.58 49.09 14.68
CA GLY A 390 0.65 49.73 15.59
C GLY A 390 -0.59 50.26 14.89
N LYS A 391 -1.73 50.13 15.56
CA LYS A 391 -3.03 50.62 15.10
C LYS A 391 -3.52 51.84 15.89
N CYS A 392 -2.94 52.06 17.07
CA CYS A 392 -3.22 53.18 17.96
C CYS A 392 -1.95 54.04 18.04
N ILE A 393 -1.70 54.83 16.99
CA ILE A 393 -0.41 55.52 16.78
C ILE A 393 -0.48 57.02 16.98
N THR A 394 -1.68 57.59 17.13
CA THR A 394 -1.85 59.01 17.43
C THR A 394 -1.79 59.26 18.92
N GLU A 395 -1.36 60.46 19.31
CA GLU A 395 -1.29 60.88 20.70
C GLU A 395 -2.64 60.73 21.44
N ALA A 396 -3.75 61.07 20.78
CA ALA A 396 -5.08 60.95 21.36
C ALA A 396 -5.48 59.49 21.60
N GLU A 397 -5.22 58.59 20.65
CA GLU A 397 -5.51 57.16 20.78
C GLU A 397 -4.66 56.50 21.87
N ILE A 398 -3.38 56.89 21.96
CA ILE A 398 -2.46 56.40 22.98
C ILE A 398 -2.92 56.83 24.37
N ILE A 399 -3.30 58.09 24.55
CA ILE A 399 -3.82 58.60 25.83
C ILE A 399 -5.11 57.87 26.19
N GLU A 400 -6.05 57.72 25.26
CA GLU A 400 -7.31 57.00 25.49
C GLU A 400 -7.07 55.55 25.94
N ASN A 401 -6.11 54.86 25.32
CA ASN A 401 -5.73 53.51 25.70
C ASN A 401 -5.04 53.43 27.07
N ILE A 402 -4.17 54.37 27.40
CA ILE A 402 -3.54 54.43 28.73
C ILE A 402 -4.59 54.71 29.81
N GLU A 403 -5.51 55.64 29.58
CA GLU A 403 -6.60 55.96 30.53
C GLU A 403 -7.61 54.82 30.70
N ARG A 404 -7.79 53.97 29.67
CA ARG A 404 -8.61 52.76 29.76
C ARG A 404 -8.06 51.76 30.78
N ILE A 405 -6.75 51.70 30.95
CA ILE A 405 -6.07 50.68 31.77
C ILE A 405 -5.71 51.20 33.16
N LEU A 406 -5.58 52.51 33.32
CA LEU A 406 -5.33 53.12 34.62
C LEU A 406 -6.63 53.20 35.44
N PRO A 407 -6.58 52.92 36.76
CA PRO A 407 -7.74 53.07 37.61
C PRO A 407 -8.21 54.53 37.61
N LYS A 408 -9.45 54.76 37.17
CA LYS A 408 -10.06 56.09 37.25
C LYS A 408 -10.10 56.53 38.70
N VAL A 409 -9.48 57.67 39.01
CA VAL A 409 -9.61 58.30 40.32
C VAL A 409 -11.09 58.67 40.47
N GLN A 410 -11.80 58.00 41.38
CA GLN A 410 -13.12 58.45 41.79
C GLN A 410 -12.94 59.77 42.54
N GLU A 411 -13.45 60.87 41.98
CA GLU A 411 -13.53 62.16 42.67
C GLU A 411 -14.44 62.11 43.91
#